data_AF-A0A0S8GB80-F1
#
_entry.id   AF-A0A0S8GB80-F1
#
_cell.length_a   1.000
_cell.length_b   1.000
_cell.length_c   1.000
_cell.angle_alpha   90.00
_cell.angle_beta   90.00
_cell.angle_gamma   90.00
#
_symmetry.space_group_name_H-M   'P 1'
#
loop_
_entity.id
_entity.type
_entity.pdbx_description
1 polymer ?
#
loop_
_entity_poly.entity_id
_entity_poly.type
_entity_poly.pdbx_seq_one_letter_code
_entity_poly.pdbx_strand_id
1 'polypeptide(L)'
;MVIRRYSLLTFLLPLVCGALVFDVPVHNLQYTIEVAGGYHRINLPGSFSIAEPGYPELPVTTYSYVLPYQTHCVHVDVIDAVWEEIPGEHTIYPQQLLVPMYEERGFTPPDLDVYETNRFYPVHTLAHVASGT
;
A
#
# COMPACT_ATOMS: atom_id res chain seq x y z
N MET A 1 41.05 55.31 -6.67
CA MET A 1 40.90 53.87 -6.98
C MET A 1 39.79 53.34 -6.08
N VAL A 2 38.58 53.19 -6.62
CA VAL A 2 37.36 52.91 -5.84
C VAL A 2 37.13 51.39 -5.79
N ILE A 3 37.24 50.80 -4.60
CA ILE A 3 36.93 49.38 -4.38
C ILE A 3 35.41 49.26 -4.19
N ARG A 4 34.73 48.75 -5.22
CA ARG A 4 33.29 48.43 -5.17
C ARG A 4 33.12 47.07 -4.47
N ARG A 5 32.75 47.09 -3.20
CA ARG A 5 32.33 45.88 -2.47
C ARG A 5 30.88 45.55 -2.84
N TYR A 6 30.70 44.54 -3.68
CA TYR A 6 29.38 43.94 -3.88
C TYR A 6 29.12 42.96 -2.74
N SER A 7 28.30 43.37 -1.78
CA SER A 7 27.82 42.50 -0.71
C SER A 7 26.79 41.55 -1.32
N LEU A 8 27.18 40.29 -1.52
CA LEU A 8 26.30 39.22 -2.02
C LEU A 8 25.30 38.88 -0.91
N LEU A 9 24.07 39.40 -1.01
CA LEU A 9 22.98 39.04 -0.10
C LEU A 9 22.31 37.77 -0.65
N THR A 10 22.80 36.61 -0.23
CA THR A 10 22.19 35.31 -0.56
C THR A 10 20.88 35.20 0.22
N PHE A 11 19.76 35.46 -0.44
CA PHE A 11 18.43 35.25 0.11
C PHE A 11 18.18 33.73 0.19
N LEU A 12 18.43 33.14 1.36
CA LEU A 12 18.04 31.76 1.68
C LEU A 12 16.51 31.70 1.66
N LEU A 13 15.94 31.32 0.52
CA LEU A 13 14.52 30.97 0.42
C LEU A 13 14.31 29.69 1.23
N PRO A 14 13.51 29.69 2.32
CA PRO A 14 13.13 28.44 2.94
C PRO A 14 12.24 27.69 1.95
N LEU A 15 12.68 26.51 1.52
CA LEU A 15 11.82 25.52 0.89
C LEU A 15 10.77 25.13 1.94
N VAL A 16 9.56 25.68 1.82
CA VAL A 16 8.45 25.30 2.71
C VAL A 16 7.97 23.92 2.26
N CYS A 17 8.52 22.87 2.88
CA CYS A 17 7.93 21.54 2.84
C CYS A 17 6.83 21.49 3.91
N GLY A 18 5.57 21.52 3.49
CA GLY A 18 4.44 21.34 4.39
C GLY A 18 4.21 19.86 4.67
N ALA A 19 3.85 19.51 5.90
CA ALA A 19 3.41 18.17 6.27
C ALA A 19 1.88 18.16 6.45
N LEU A 20 1.23 17.14 5.91
CA LEU A 20 -0.19 16.85 6.12
C LEU A 20 -0.30 15.51 6.84
N VAL A 21 -1.16 15.44 7.85
CA VAL A 21 -1.45 14.21 8.59
C VAL A 21 -2.91 13.85 8.32
N PHE A 22 -3.11 12.58 7.96
CA PHE A 22 -4.43 12.04 7.67
C PHE A 22 -4.66 10.78 8.50
N ASP A 23 -5.83 10.68 9.10
CA ASP A 23 -6.28 9.44 9.72
C ASP A 23 -6.92 8.53 8.66
N VAL A 24 -6.49 7.27 8.63
CA VAL A 24 -7.10 6.24 7.78
C VAL A 24 -8.21 5.56 8.61
N PRO A 25 -9.48 5.61 8.17
CA PRO A 25 -10.59 5.08 8.95
C PRO A 25 -10.65 3.54 8.84
N VAL A 26 -9.78 2.85 9.58
CA VAL A 26 -9.69 1.37 9.59
C VAL A 26 -10.57 0.69 10.64
N HIS A 27 -11.12 1.45 11.59
CA HIS A 27 -11.81 0.94 12.78
C HIS A 27 -13.18 0.27 12.53
N ASN A 28 -13.70 0.30 11.30
CA ASN A 28 -14.99 -0.29 10.93
C ASN A 28 -14.92 -1.11 9.64
N LEU A 29 -13.75 -1.66 9.31
CA LEU A 29 -13.60 -2.50 8.13
C LEU A 29 -14.37 -3.82 8.32
N GLN A 30 -15.44 -3.99 7.54
CA GLN A 30 -16.24 -5.21 7.53
C GLN A 30 -15.61 -6.19 6.55
N TYR A 31 -14.98 -7.24 7.06
CA TYR A 31 -14.41 -8.32 6.24
C TYR A 31 -15.16 -9.63 6.44
N THR A 32 -15.08 -10.51 5.45
CA THR A 32 -15.51 -11.91 5.56
C THR A 32 -14.36 -12.85 5.21
N ILE A 33 -14.37 -14.05 5.80
CA ILE A 33 -13.41 -15.10 5.46
C ILE A 33 -14.18 -16.23 4.79
N GLU A 34 -13.82 -16.55 3.56
CA GLU A 34 -14.40 -17.66 2.81
C GLU A 34 -13.36 -18.76 2.56
N VAL A 35 -13.82 -20.01 2.47
CA VAL A 35 -12.96 -21.15 2.15
C VAL A 35 -13.09 -21.47 0.66
N ALA A 36 -11.96 -21.44 -0.06
CA ALA A 36 -11.87 -21.75 -1.48
C ALA A 36 -10.74 -22.75 -1.73
N GLY A 37 -11.08 -23.97 -2.15
CA GLY A 37 -10.08 -24.99 -2.50
C GLY A 37 -9.16 -25.41 -1.35
N GLY A 38 -9.61 -25.30 -0.10
CA GLY A 38 -8.80 -25.60 1.10
C GLY A 38 -7.98 -24.44 1.64
N TYR A 39 -8.07 -23.26 1.01
CA TYR A 39 -7.46 -22.02 1.48
C TYR A 39 -8.52 -21.02 1.94
N HIS A 40 -8.08 -19.96 2.60
CA HIS A 40 -8.91 -18.90 3.16
C HIS A 40 -8.72 -17.60 2.37
N ARG A 41 -9.81 -17.00 1.93
CA ARG A 41 -9.81 -15.68 1.30
C ARG A 41 -10.40 -14.66 2.25
N ILE A 42 -9.67 -13.56 2.45
CA ILE A 42 -10.16 -12.42 3.22
C ILE A 42 -10.79 -11.43 2.23
N ASN A 43 -12.11 -11.34 2.26
CA ASN A 43 -12.87 -10.45 1.39
C ASN A 43 -13.19 -9.16 2.15
N LEU A 44 -12.65 -8.06 1.64
CA LEU A 44 -12.97 -6.71 2.11
C LEU A 44 -13.68 -5.94 0.98
N PRO A 45 -14.91 -5.42 1.17
CA PRO A 45 -15.64 -4.72 0.13
C PRO A 45 -14.86 -3.53 -0.45
N GLY A 46 -14.77 -3.45 -1.79
CA GLY A 46 -14.05 -2.39 -2.48
C GLY A 46 -12.52 -2.53 -2.45
N SER A 47 -12.00 -3.62 -1.90
CA SER A 47 -10.58 -3.96 -1.96
C SER A 47 -10.21 -4.74 -3.21
N PHE A 48 -8.91 -4.83 -3.48
CA PHE A 48 -8.32 -5.67 -4.50
C PHE A 48 -6.95 -6.17 -3.99
N SER A 49 -6.40 -7.21 -4.60
CA SER A 49 -5.03 -7.64 -4.31
C SER A 49 -4.08 -7.14 -5.40
N ILE A 50 -2.86 -6.84 -5.00
CA ILE A 50 -1.73 -6.47 -5.87
C ILE A 50 -0.58 -7.46 -5.76
N ALA A 51 -0.80 -8.58 -5.07
CA ALA A 51 0.22 -9.60 -4.87
C ALA A 51 0.66 -10.20 -6.22
N GLU A 52 1.85 -10.77 -6.24
CA GLU A 52 2.31 -11.56 -7.40
C GLU A 52 1.58 -12.91 -7.43
N PRO A 53 1.40 -13.52 -8.61
CA PRO A 53 0.80 -14.85 -8.70
C PRO A 53 1.52 -15.87 -7.81
N GLY A 54 0.77 -16.64 -7.03
CA GLY A 54 1.31 -17.62 -6.06
C GLY A 54 1.57 -17.05 -4.66
N TYR A 55 1.61 -15.73 -4.47
CA TYR A 55 1.77 -15.09 -3.16
C TYR A 55 0.41 -14.98 -2.44
N PRO A 56 0.38 -14.76 -1.11
CA PRO A 56 -0.88 -14.59 -0.38
C PRO A 56 -1.75 -13.46 -0.95
N GLU A 57 -2.99 -13.80 -1.33
CA GLU A 57 -4.01 -12.86 -1.81
C GLU A 57 -4.61 -12.09 -0.63
N LEU A 58 -3.92 -11.02 -0.21
CA LEU A 58 -4.38 -10.13 0.85
C LEU A 58 -5.06 -8.88 0.27
N PRO A 59 -6.17 -8.41 0.88
CA PRO A 59 -6.89 -7.24 0.39
C PRO A 59 -6.13 -5.95 0.63
N VAL A 60 -6.15 -5.06 -0.36
CA VAL A 60 -5.61 -3.69 -0.31
C VAL A 60 -6.73 -2.71 -0.62
N THR A 61 -6.74 -1.59 0.10
CA THR A 61 -7.71 -0.50 -0.08
C THR A 61 -6.98 0.79 -0.45
N THR A 62 -7.57 1.54 -1.37
CA THR A 62 -7.06 2.86 -1.78
C THR A 62 -7.81 3.97 -1.06
N TYR A 63 -7.06 4.88 -0.44
CA TYR A 63 -7.59 6.12 0.12
C TYR A 63 -7.09 7.32 -0.67
N SER A 64 -7.99 8.24 -0.98
CA SER A 64 -7.69 9.44 -1.76
C SER A 64 -7.84 10.67 -0.88
N TYR A 65 -6.81 11.50 -0.83
CA TYR A 65 -6.76 12.73 -0.05
C TYR A 65 -6.56 13.94 -0.94
N VAL A 66 -7.19 15.06 -0.59
CA VAL A 66 -7.06 16.32 -1.34
C VAL A 66 -5.78 17.02 -0.89
N LEU A 67 -4.91 17.31 -1.86
CA LEU A 67 -3.73 18.13 -1.65
C LEU A 67 -4.04 19.60 -1.98
N PRO A 68 -3.37 20.57 -1.32
CA PRO A 68 -3.47 21.97 -1.68
C PRO A 68 -3.13 22.25 -3.15
N TYR A 69 -3.72 23.32 -3.70
CA TYR A 69 -3.50 23.71 -5.08
C TYR A 69 -2.00 23.86 -5.41
N GLN A 70 -1.57 23.33 -6.56
CA GLN A 70 -0.18 23.33 -7.04
C GLN A 70 0.83 22.61 -6.12
N THR A 71 0.37 21.70 -5.27
CA THR A 71 1.26 20.82 -4.48
C THR A 71 1.24 19.39 -5.00
N HIS A 72 2.35 18.68 -4.82
CA HIS A 72 2.48 17.26 -5.14
C HIS A 72 3.00 16.52 -3.91
N CYS A 73 2.61 15.25 -3.79
CA CYS A 73 3.11 14.40 -2.72
C CYS A 73 4.51 13.93 -3.08
N VAL A 74 5.49 14.26 -2.24
CA VAL A 74 6.87 13.78 -2.41
C VAL A 74 7.07 12.45 -1.69
N HIS A 75 6.41 12.29 -0.54
CA HIS A 75 6.62 11.15 0.35
C HIS A 75 5.41 10.94 1.26
N VAL A 76 5.19 9.69 1.69
CA VAL A 76 4.19 9.33 2.70
C VAL A 76 4.87 8.43 3.73
N ASP A 77 4.69 8.77 4.99
CA ASP A 77 5.11 7.96 6.13
C ASP A 77 3.89 7.47 6.92
N VAL A 78 3.94 6.23 7.38
CA VAL A 78 3.02 5.72 8.39
C VAL A 78 3.54 6.21 9.74
N ILE A 79 2.85 7.18 10.34
CA ILE A 79 3.24 7.81 11.61
C ILE A 79 2.87 6.90 12.79
N ASP A 80 1.70 6.26 12.70
CA ASP A 80 1.20 5.33 13.70
C ASP A 80 0.34 4.24 13.04
N ALA A 81 0.32 3.06 13.63
CA ALA A 81 -0.44 1.92 13.15
C ALA A 81 -0.93 1.06 14.32
N VAL A 82 -2.21 0.72 14.28
CA VAL A 82 -2.83 -0.22 15.22
C VAL A 82 -3.15 -1.51 14.48
N TRP A 83 -2.75 -2.63 15.07
CA TRP A 83 -3.01 -3.96 14.52
C TRP A 83 -4.04 -4.68 15.37
N GLU A 84 -4.98 -5.36 14.71
CA GLU A 84 -5.96 -6.24 15.34
C GLU A 84 -5.70 -7.68 14.87
N GLU A 85 -5.70 -8.62 15.82
CA GLU A 85 -5.54 -10.03 15.51
C GLU A 85 -6.84 -10.61 14.94
N ILE A 86 -6.75 -11.22 13.76
CA ILE A 86 -7.85 -12.00 13.19
C ILE A 86 -7.78 -13.40 13.82
N PRO A 87 -8.79 -13.83 14.58
CA PRO A 87 -8.71 -15.08 15.32
C PRO A 87 -8.67 -16.30 14.40
N GLY A 88 -7.89 -17.31 14.81
CA GLY A 88 -7.76 -18.59 14.12
C GLY A 88 -6.50 -18.72 13.26
N GLU A 89 -6.29 -19.91 12.70
CA GLU A 89 -5.19 -20.19 11.77
C GLU A 89 -5.75 -20.22 10.34
N HIS A 90 -5.23 -19.34 9.49
CA HIS A 90 -5.74 -19.15 8.12
C HIS A 90 -4.61 -19.36 7.11
N THR A 91 -4.72 -20.42 6.31
CA THR A 91 -3.89 -20.59 5.11
C THR A 91 -4.45 -19.71 4.00
N ILE A 92 -3.85 -18.55 3.76
CA ILE A 92 -4.37 -17.56 2.80
C ILE A 92 -4.32 -18.11 1.37
N TYR A 93 -5.35 -17.82 0.59
CA TYR A 93 -5.46 -18.24 -0.81
C TYR A 93 -4.36 -17.60 -1.67
N PRO A 94 -3.71 -18.36 -2.58
CA PRO A 94 -2.66 -17.80 -3.44
C PRO A 94 -3.28 -16.92 -4.52
N GLN A 95 -2.69 -15.76 -4.78
CA GLN A 95 -3.06 -14.88 -5.86
C GLN A 95 -2.99 -15.64 -7.18
N GLN A 96 -4.07 -15.58 -7.95
CA GLN A 96 -4.13 -16.27 -9.25
C GLN A 96 -3.51 -15.41 -10.34
N LEU A 97 -2.91 -16.07 -11.33
CA LEU A 97 -2.46 -15.43 -12.55
C LEU A 97 -3.64 -14.78 -13.28
N LEU A 98 -3.51 -13.48 -13.57
CA LEU A 98 -4.44 -12.78 -14.42
C LEU A 98 -4.23 -13.22 -15.87
N VAL A 99 -5.27 -13.80 -16.46
CA VAL A 99 -5.29 -14.22 -17.86
C VAL A 99 -6.39 -13.46 -18.62
N PRO A 100 -6.23 -13.21 -19.93
CA PRO A 100 -7.29 -12.67 -20.77
C PRO A 100 -8.59 -13.46 -20.63
N MET A 101 -9.74 -12.79 -20.81
CA MET A 101 -11.07 -13.38 -20.62
C MET A 101 -11.33 -14.64 -21.49
N TYR A 102 -10.65 -14.76 -22.63
CA TYR A 102 -10.84 -15.85 -23.60
C TYR A 102 -9.87 -17.03 -23.38
N GLU A 103 -9.00 -16.97 -22.38
CA GLU A 103 -8.05 -18.06 -22.06
C GLU A 103 -8.55 -18.88 -20.88
N GLU A 104 -8.26 -20.19 -20.90
CA GLU A 104 -8.55 -21.05 -19.75
C GLU A 104 -7.69 -20.64 -18.55
N ARG A 105 -8.35 -20.42 -17.41
CA ARG A 105 -7.66 -20.05 -16.17
C ARG A 105 -7.24 -21.30 -15.41
N GLY A 106 -5.94 -21.60 -15.41
CA GLY A 106 -5.35 -22.60 -14.53
C GLY A 106 -5.27 -22.10 -13.08
N PHE A 107 -5.31 -23.02 -12.12
CA PHE A 107 -5.03 -22.68 -10.72
C PHE A 107 -3.54 -22.38 -10.54
N THR A 108 -3.21 -21.24 -9.95
CA THR A 108 -1.85 -20.89 -9.54
C THR A 108 -1.60 -21.45 -8.14
N PRO A 109 -0.64 -22.40 -7.97
CA PRO A 109 -0.30 -22.95 -6.66
C PRO A 109 0.42 -21.91 -5.79
N PRO A 110 0.44 -22.10 -4.46
CA PRO A 110 1.20 -21.23 -3.56
C PRO A 110 2.70 -21.30 -3.84
N ASP A 111 3.35 -20.16 -3.77
CA ASP A 111 4.82 -20.09 -3.79
C ASP A 111 5.36 -20.53 -2.43
N LEU A 112 6.04 -21.67 -2.40
CA LEU A 112 6.56 -22.27 -1.17
C LEU A 112 7.64 -21.40 -0.51
N ASP A 113 8.40 -20.62 -1.29
CA ASP A 113 9.42 -19.71 -0.74
C ASP A 113 8.81 -18.55 0.06
N VAL A 114 7.50 -18.33 -0.08
CA VAL A 114 6.72 -17.35 0.69
C VAL A 114 5.95 -18.04 1.81
N TYR A 115 5.21 -19.09 1.48
CA TYR A 115 4.29 -19.78 2.39
C TYR A 115 4.99 -20.62 3.46
N GLU A 116 6.21 -21.10 3.21
CA GLU A 116 6.98 -21.86 4.20
C GLU A 116 7.83 -20.96 5.11
N THR A 117 7.66 -19.64 5.01
CA THR A 117 8.39 -18.67 5.84
C THR A 117 7.54 -18.13 6.98
N ASN A 118 8.17 -17.84 8.11
CA ASN A 118 7.55 -17.13 9.24
C ASN A 118 7.67 -15.60 9.10
N ARG A 119 7.77 -15.08 7.88
CA ARG A 119 7.86 -13.64 7.64
C ARG A 119 6.49 -13.08 7.32
N PHE A 120 6.23 -11.85 7.75
CA PHE A 120 5.02 -11.14 7.35
C PHE A 120 5.06 -10.83 5.85
N TYR A 121 3.91 -11.03 5.20
CA TYR A 121 3.64 -10.59 3.85
C TYR A 121 2.33 -9.79 3.82
N PRO A 122 2.26 -8.66 3.10
CA PRO A 122 3.41 -7.91 2.59
C PRO A 122 4.27 -7.36 3.74
N VAL A 123 5.53 -7.02 3.45
CA VAL A 123 6.46 -6.46 4.46
C VAL A 123 6.07 -5.03 4.86
N HIS A 124 5.38 -4.32 3.98
CA HIS A 124 4.97 -2.93 4.17
C HIS A 124 3.46 -2.79 4.04
N THR A 125 2.85 -2.02 4.95
CA THR A 125 1.41 -1.70 4.92
C THR A 125 1.05 -0.75 3.78
N LEU A 126 1.99 0.10 3.36
CA LEU A 126 1.82 1.01 2.25
C LEU A 126 2.42 0.39 0.98
N ALA A 127 1.57 0.19 -0.02
CA ALA A 127 1.97 -0.44 -1.27
C ALA A 127 2.35 0.56 -2.38
N HIS A 128 1.56 1.63 -2.54
CA HIS A 128 1.72 2.57 -3.64
C HIS A 128 1.23 3.97 -3.24
N VAL A 129 1.97 5.00 -3.67
CA VAL A 129 1.62 6.40 -3.51
C VAL A 129 1.69 7.07 -4.86
N ALA A 130 0.63 7.78 -5.23
CA ALA A 130 0.64 8.67 -6.37
C ALA A 130 -0.13 9.95 -6.04
N SER A 131 0.39 11.09 -6.49
CA SER A 131 -0.38 12.33 -6.59
C SER A 131 -0.61 12.66 -8.06
N GLY A 132 -1.84 13.04 -8.40
CA GLY A 132 -2.17 13.50 -9.74
C GLY A 132 -1.35 14.73 -10.15
N THR A 133 -1.00 14.81 -11.43
CA THR A 133 -0.38 15.98 -12.07
C THR A 133 -1.42 17.01 -12.47
#